data_AF-A0A1V9GR89-F1
#
_entry.id   AF-A0A1V9GR89-F1
#
_cell.length_a   1.000
_cell.length_b   1.000
_cell.length_c   1.000
_cell.angle_alpha   90.00
_cell.angle_beta   90.00
_cell.angle_gamma   90.00
#
_symmetry.space_group_name_H-M   'P 1'
#
loop_
_entity.id
_entity.type
_entity.pdbx_description
1 polymer ?
#
loop_
_entity_poly.entity_id
_entity_poly.type
_entity_poly.pdbx_seq_one_letter_code
_entity_poly.pdbx_strand_id
1 'polypeptide(L)'
;MSWFRRLALSRFLKAHPPGKTQPAATDLIAAYAPVLPASLLELWRKKGLGHYGRMQLALIDPRHWQPVLDRWIVSPPDAVQRIPIALTPFGALLYYRKLTATDEDVVYVDPVSKATGDLSWNLEDFFNKSLCDAAFCDSLIPSALLAAARKECGPLAAGEVYEIDQLLFSMQMLRVNKVDALALHTRVRDAVDRPAPVADVPTTNADALPAEQRSVFEGIFPQPRASDDLHGLYLSSYIDWHRMLVLEPDGQYRLLFWKIDHRSLARCDVRAYSGRFEVTHTEMGDQYITLDIRLRRDSSGSDANDAQLLVMRSGTDMFLLRSDELADMATAMDGSKTLGRSEYYFRKVELTDAFVPEPSGGRAAPPLADLPHVLQQQVNAEAIIATITHVDEIDPDAEDDGAGTVMCTLDRGQDDGLRMNMPLRSPPATGRALYGWVWEMDPAACRAGIRYQRGSDGKLDHGPVVGDVLTSRLSGE
;
A
#
# COMPACT_ATOMS: atom_id res chain seq x y z
N MET A 1 2.83 -8.13 65.61
CA MET A 1 2.52 -9.20 64.64
C MET A 1 2.41 -8.57 63.27
N SER A 2 3.39 -8.80 62.37
CA SER A 2 3.34 -8.27 61.01
C SER A 2 2.43 -9.15 60.15
N TRP A 3 1.25 -8.64 59.82
CA TRP A 3 0.32 -9.31 58.91
C TRP A 3 0.86 -9.09 57.48
N PHE A 4 1.42 -10.14 56.86
CA PHE A 4 1.86 -10.07 55.46
C PHE A 4 0.63 -9.87 54.56
N ARG A 5 0.26 -8.61 54.28
CA ARG A 5 -0.74 -8.28 53.26
C ARG A 5 -0.25 -8.84 51.92
N ARG A 6 -1.05 -9.74 51.34
CA ARG A 6 -0.84 -10.30 50.00
C ARG A 6 -0.95 -9.17 48.98
N LEU A 7 0.03 -9.07 48.08
CA LEU A 7 0.03 -8.11 46.97
C LEU A 7 -1.21 -8.29 46.09
N ALA A 8 -1.77 -7.18 45.59
CA ALA A 8 -2.92 -7.20 44.66
C ALA A 8 -2.61 -8.04 43.41
N LEU A 9 -1.41 -7.89 42.84
CA LEU A 9 -0.94 -8.62 41.65
C LEU A 9 -0.22 -9.94 42.01
N SER A 10 -0.65 -10.63 43.07
CA SER A 10 0.03 -11.85 43.55
C SER A 10 -0.10 -13.06 42.62
N ARG A 11 -1.17 -13.14 41.81
CA ARG A 11 -1.34 -14.24 40.85
C ARG A 11 -0.35 -14.09 39.69
N PHE A 12 -0.24 -12.88 39.15
CA PHE A 12 0.80 -12.52 38.19
C PHE A 12 2.19 -12.92 38.69
N LEU A 13 2.57 -12.50 39.90
CA LEU A 13 3.88 -12.80 40.49
C LEU A 13 4.17 -14.29 40.69
N LYS A 14 3.12 -15.10 40.87
CA LYS A 14 3.26 -16.55 40.96
C LYS A 14 3.51 -17.18 39.59
N ALA A 15 2.81 -16.70 38.55
CA ALA A 15 2.99 -17.18 37.17
C ALA A 15 4.32 -16.69 36.57
N HIS A 16 4.66 -15.42 36.83
CA HIS A 16 5.80 -14.71 36.27
C HIS A 16 6.63 -14.08 37.40
N PRO A 17 7.52 -14.85 38.04
CA PRO A 17 8.35 -14.31 39.12
C PRO A 17 9.30 -13.22 38.60
N PRO A 18 9.67 -12.24 39.45
CA PRO A 18 10.63 -11.21 39.08
C PRO A 18 11.99 -11.85 38.76
N GLY A 19 12.56 -11.48 37.61
CA GLY A 19 13.89 -11.88 37.19
C GLY A 19 14.92 -10.80 37.55
N LYS A 20 15.48 -10.14 36.53
CA LYS A 20 16.37 -9.00 36.70
C LYS A 20 15.54 -7.73 36.88
N THR A 21 15.10 -7.46 38.10
CA THR A 21 14.30 -6.27 38.43
C THR A 21 14.97 -5.38 39.46
N GLN A 22 14.61 -4.09 39.46
CA GLN A 22 15.06 -3.09 40.44
C GLN A 22 13.85 -2.32 40.99
N PRO A 23 13.66 -2.28 42.33
CA PRO A 23 12.59 -1.50 42.95
C PRO A 23 12.54 -0.06 42.43
N ALA A 24 11.34 0.42 42.11
CA ALA A 24 11.15 1.79 41.64
C ALA A 24 11.48 2.81 42.74
N ALA A 25 12.13 3.90 42.35
CA ALA A 25 12.47 4.99 43.24
C ALA A 25 11.20 5.72 43.73
N THR A 26 11.27 6.32 44.93
CA THR A 26 10.08 6.91 45.59
C THR A 26 9.51 8.10 44.82
N ASP A 27 10.36 8.88 44.16
CA ASP A 27 9.98 9.98 43.27
C ASP A 27 9.16 9.48 42.08
N LEU A 28 9.56 8.35 41.45
CA LEU A 28 8.81 7.74 40.36
C LEU A 28 7.42 7.28 40.83
N ILE A 29 7.36 6.60 41.97
CA ILE A 29 6.09 6.16 42.56
C ILE A 29 5.17 7.35 42.86
N ALA A 30 5.71 8.44 43.40
CA ALA A 30 4.95 9.63 43.72
C ALA A 30 4.42 10.34 42.47
N ALA A 31 5.23 10.43 41.41
CA ALA A 31 4.86 11.08 40.15
C ALA A 31 3.67 10.39 39.47
N TYR A 32 3.60 9.05 39.53
CA TYR A 32 2.53 8.28 38.87
C TYR A 32 1.38 7.87 39.81
N ALA A 33 1.46 8.15 41.12
CA ALA A 33 0.38 7.87 42.08
C ALA A 33 -1.00 8.43 41.70
N PRO A 34 -1.13 9.64 41.12
CA PRO A 34 -2.44 10.18 40.74
C PRO A 34 -3.06 9.50 39.51
N VAL A 35 -2.24 8.84 38.68
CA VAL A 35 -2.61 8.44 37.31
C VAL A 35 -2.52 6.93 37.06
N LEU A 36 -1.79 6.17 37.87
CA LEU A 36 -1.71 4.70 37.77
C LEU A 36 -2.42 3.99 38.94
N PRO A 37 -2.95 2.78 38.71
CA PRO A 37 -3.55 1.98 39.78
C PRO A 37 -2.56 1.66 40.90
N ALA A 38 -3.06 1.69 42.14
CA ALA A 38 -2.25 1.43 43.33
C ALA A 38 -1.62 0.03 43.33
N SER A 39 -2.26 -0.94 42.68
CA SER A 39 -1.78 -2.32 42.53
C SER A 39 -0.50 -2.40 41.68
N LEU A 40 -0.40 -1.64 40.58
CA LEU A 40 0.82 -1.54 39.78
C LEU A 40 1.94 -0.83 40.54
N LEU A 41 1.61 0.25 41.25
CA LEU A 41 2.59 1.01 42.04
C LEU A 41 3.11 0.19 43.24
N GLU A 42 2.28 -0.65 43.84
CA GLU A 42 2.70 -1.61 44.88
C GLU A 42 3.68 -2.63 44.30
N LEU A 43 3.42 -3.13 43.09
CA LEU A 43 4.31 -4.05 42.37
C LEU A 43 5.66 -3.39 42.08
N TRP A 44 5.67 -2.19 41.51
CA TRP A 44 6.90 -1.43 41.23
C TRP A 44 7.72 -1.16 42.48
N ARG A 45 7.06 -0.79 43.58
CA ARG A 45 7.73 -0.51 44.86
C ARG A 45 8.35 -1.76 45.48
N LYS A 46 7.66 -2.90 45.45
CA LYS A 46 8.08 -4.13 46.16
C LYS A 46 8.94 -5.07 45.31
N LYS A 47 8.72 -5.10 44.00
CA LYS A 47 9.32 -6.08 43.07
C LYS A 47 10.09 -5.43 41.93
N GLY A 48 9.78 -4.18 41.60
CA GLY A 48 10.61 -3.36 40.72
C GLY A 48 10.27 -3.41 39.24
N LEU A 49 11.00 -2.59 38.48
CA LEU A 49 11.01 -2.54 37.03
C LEU A 49 12.04 -3.51 36.47
N GLY A 50 11.79 -4.09 35.31
CA GLY A 50 12.64 -5.10 34.68
C GLY A 50 11.86 -6.34 34.24
N HIS A 51 12.58 -7.44 33.98
CA HIS A 51 11.99 -8.64 33.37
C HIS A 51 11.23 -9.51 34.36
N TYR A 52 10.04 -9.96 33.95
CA TYR A 52 9.20 -10.90 34.69
C TYR A 52 9.00 -12.21 33.91
N GLY A 53 9.09 -13.33 34.63
CA GLY A 53 8.85 -14.66 34.10
C GLY A 53 9.81 -15.07 32.97
N ARG A 54 9.46 -16.18 32.30
CA ARG A 54 10.21 -16.69 31.14
C ARG A 54 9.82 -16.02 29.82
N MET A 55 8.69 -15.31 29.81
CA MET A 55 8.24 -14.47 28.70
C MET A 55 9.09 -13.21 28.52
N GLN A 56 10.00 -12.88 29.45
CA GLN A 56 10.85 -11.68 29.43
C GLN A 56 10.06 -10.37 29.22
N LEU A 57 8.79 -10.30 29.64
CA LEU A 57 8.02 -9.04 29.66
C LEU A 57 8.72 -8.06 30.61
N ALA A 58 9.09 -6.89 30.10
CA ALA A 58 9.79 -5.87 30.88
C ALA A 58 8.80 -4.85 31.41
N LEU A 59 8.72 -4.65 32.73
CA LEU A 59 8.11 -3.44 33.29
C LEU A 59 9.11 -2.29 33.18
N ILE A 60 8.66 -1.15 32.67
CA ILE A 60 9.54 -0.04 32.25
C ILE A 60 9.25 1.24 33.05
N ASP A 61 10.23 2.14 33.10
CA ASP A 61 10.05 3.49 33.63
C ASP A 61 9.35 4.34 32.56
N PRO A 62 8.11 4.82 32.80
CA PRO A 62 7.38 5.55 31.77
C PRO A 62 8.07 6.85 31.36
N ARG A 63 8.92 7.45 32.20
CA ARG A 63 9.61 8.72 31.89
C ARG A 63 10.53 8.60 30.68
N HIS A 64 11.15 7.44 30.49
CA HIS A 64 12.05 7.18 29.35
C HIS A 64 11.28 6.83 28.07
N TRP A 65 10.05 6.33 28.21
CA TRP A 65 9.26 5.78 27.12
C TRP A 65 8.11 6.66 26.68
N GLN A 66 7.74 7.68 27.46
CA GLN A 66 6.71 8.65 27.10
C GLN A 66 7.02 9.34 25.77
N PRO A 67 8.24 9.88 25.52
CA PRO A 67 8.54 10.53 24.24
C PRO A 67 8.45 9.57 23.04
N VAL A 68 8.73 8.28 23.27
CA VAL A 68 8.60 7.25 22.24
C VAL A 68 7.13 7.02 21.91
N LEU A 69 6.30 6.84 22.94
CA LEU A 69 4.85 6.64 22.76
C LEU A 69 4.21 7.86 22.08
N ASP A 70 4.59 9.07 22.48
CA ASP A 70 4.06 10.33 21.93
C ASP A 70 4.44 10.51 20.45
N ARG A 71 5.63 10.06 20.03
CA ARG A 71 6.00 9.99 18.60
C ARG A 71 5.11 9.03 17.82
N TRP A 72 4.80 7.87 18.39
CA TRP A 72 3.97 6.87 17.71
C TRP A 72 2.50 7.29 17.64
N ILE A 73 1.97 7.93 18.68
CA ILE A 73 0.56 8.30 18.80
C ILE A 73 0.43 9.80 19.06
N VAL A 74 0.34 10.57 17.96
CA VAL A 74 0.08 12.00 18.03
C VAL A 74 -1.32 12.22 18.59
N SER A 75 -1.39 12.87 19.75
CA SER A 75 -2.61 13.03 20.51
C SER A 75 -3.01 14.50 20.58
N PRO A 76 -4.30 14.84 20.42
CA PRO A 76 -4.76 16.21 20.62
C PRO A 76 -4.60 16.62 22.10
N PRO A 77 -4.59 17.93 22.41
CA PRO A 77 -4.30 18.44 23.76
C PRO A 77 -5.24 17.95 24.88
N ASP A 78 -6.45 17.52 24.51
CA ASP A 78 -7.51 17.01 25.40
C ASP A 78 -7.60 15.48 25.45
N ALA A 79 -6.68 14.78 24.78
CA ALA A 79 -6.67 13.32 24.75
C ALA A 79 -6.39 12.72 26.13
N VAL A 80 -6.97 11.54 26.36
CA VAL A 80 -6.66 10.72 27.54
C VAL A 80 -5.15 10.45 27.59
N GLN A 81 -4.57 10.70 28.76
CA GLN A 81 -3.15 10.44 29.00
C GLN A 81 -2.86 8.94 28.83
N ARG A 82 -1.83 8.64 28.02
CA ARG A 82 -1.34 7.28 27.78
C ARG A 82 -0.02 7.11 28.49
N ILE A 83 0.10 6.09 29.33
CA ILE A 83 1.28 5.87 30.17
C ILE A 83 1.92 4.53 29.77
N PRO A 84 3.13 4.52 29.18
CA PRO A 84 3.80 3.27 28.84
C PRO A 84 4.22 2.53 30.11
N ILE A 85 3.82 1.28 30.25
CA ILE A 85 4.00 0.48 31.49
C ILE A 85 4.82 -0.80 31.28
N ALA A 86 4.85 -1.34 30.07
CA ALA A 86 5.63 -2.54 29.77
C ALA A 86 6.11 -2.61 28.32
N LEU A 87 7.12 -3.44 28.08
CA LEU A 87 7.67 -3.74 26.76
C LEU A 87 7.74 -5.26 26.57
N THR A 88 7.27 -5.76 25.43
CA THR A 88 7.44 -7.17 25.06
C THR A 88 8.88 -7.44 24.59
N PRO A 89 9.32 -8.71 24.56
CA PRO A 89 10.65 -9.07 24.07
C PRO A 89 10.92 -8.68 22.61
N PHE A 90 9.90 -8.36 21.84
CA PHE A 90 9.99 -8.01 20.41
C PHE A 90 9.73 -6.52 20.14
N GLY A 91 9.63 -5.69 21.18
CA GLY A 91 9.50 -4.24 21.03
C GLY A 91 8.06 -3.71 20.92
N ALA A 92 7.04 -4.51 21.22
CA ALA A 92 5.69 -3.97 21.38
C ALA A 92 5.59 -3.22 22.71
N LEU A 93 5.12 -1.98 22.66
CA LEU A 93 4.98 -1.09 23.81
C LEU A 93 3.57 -1.18 24.36
N LEU A 94 3.43 -1.57 25.62
CA LEU A 94 2.16 -1.66 26.32
C LEU A 94 1.97 -0.41 27.16
N TYR A 95 0.79 0.20 27.08
CA TYR A 95 0.45 1.40 27.81
C TYR A 95 -0.92 1.30 28.46
N TYR A 96 -1.07 2.06 29.54
CA TYR A 96 -2.29 2.19 30.32
C TYR A 96 -2.99 3.50 29.98
N ARG A 97 -4.32 3.48 29.94
CA ARG A 97 -5.15 4.69 29.90
C ARG A 97 -6.15 4.68 31.05
N LYS A 98 -6.30 5.83 31.68
CA LYS A 98 -7.41 6.11 32.58
C LYS A 98 -8.47 6.89 31.81
N LEU A 99 -9.47 6.20 31.29
CA LEU A 99 -10.47 6.75 30.38
C LEU A 99 -11.44 7.66 31.14
N THR A 100 -11.87 7.23 32.33
CA THR A 100 -12.76 8.00 33.21
C THR A 100 -12.31 7.85 34.66
N ALA A 101 -13.15 8.29 35.62
CA ALA A 101 -12.89 8.03 37.04
C ALA A 101 -12.92 6.53 37.39
N THR A 102 -13.66 5.73 36.62
CA THR A 102 -13.90 4.30 36.89
C THR A 102 -13.40 3.38 35.77
N ASP A 103 -13.29 3.90 34.54
CA ASP A 103 -12.94 3.10 33.37
C ASP A 103 -11.47 3.31 33.01
N GLU A 104 -10.84 2.19 32.64
CA GLU A 104 -9.44 2.12 32.27
C GLU A 104 -9.23 1.04 31.23
N ASP A 105 -8.05 1.03 30.60
CA ASP A 105 -7.63 -0.07 29.77
C ASP A 105 -6.11 -0.22 29.72
N VAL A 106 -5.69 -1.36 29.17
CA VAL A 106 -4.33 -1.66 28.78
C VAL A 106 -4.34 -1.98 27.29
N VAL A 107 -3.46 -1.33 26.54
CA VAL A 107 -3.39 -1.37 25.07
C VAL A 107 -1.95 -1.60 24.67
N TYR A 108 -1.71 -2.08 23.45
CA TYR A 108 -0.37 -2.13 22.89
C TYR A 108 -0.28 -1.40 21.55
N VAL A 109 0.94 -0.94 21.24
CA VAL A 109 1.37 -0.58 19.89
C VAL A 109 2.60 -1.39 19.55
N ASP A 110 2.57 -2.07 18.42
CA ASP A 110 3.71 -2.80 17.87
C ASP A 110 4.17 -2.11 16.58
N PRO A 111 5.28 -1.35 16.63
CA PRO A 111 5.79 -0.65 15.46
C PRO A 111 6.40 -1.59 14.41
N VAL A 112 6.78 -2.82 14.79
CA VAL A 112 7.41 -3.80 13.90
C VAL A 112 6.35 -4.47 13.03
N SER A 113 5.26 -4.96 13.65
CA SER A 113 4.13 -5.56 12.92
C SER A 113 3.10 -4.53 12.44
N LYS A 114 3.25 -3.26 12.83
CA LYS A 114 2.32 -2.16 12.55
C LYS A 114 0.92 -2.41 13.13
N ALA A 115 0.85 -3.10 14.26
CA ALA A 115 -0.40 -3.47 14.93
C ALA A 115 -0.66 -2.59 16.16
N THR A 116 -1.94 -2.42 16.48
CA THR A 116 -2.41 -1.83 17.73
C THR A 116 -3.66 -2.58 18.17
N GLY A 117 -3.92 -2.66 19.47
CA GLY A 117 -5.13 -3.30 19.95
C GLY A 117 -5.30 -3.23 21.45
N ASP A 118 -6.56 -3.32 21.90
CA ASP A 118 -6.91 -3.34 23.31
C ASP A 118 -6.61 -4.74 23.89
N LEU A 119 -5.88 -4.77 25.01
CA LEU A 119 -5.48 -6.02 25.69
C LEU A 119 -6.44 -6.37 26.83
N SER A 120 -6.93 -5.36 27.56
CA SER A 120 -7.87 -5.54 28.67
C SER A 120 -8.48 -4.21 29.09
N TRP A 121 -9.73 -4.25 29.58
CA TRP A 121 -10.44 -3.10 30.15
C TRP A 121 -10.22 -2.93 31.66
N ASN A 122 -9.26 -3.65 32.23
CA ASN A 122 -8.89 -3.51 33.63
C ASN A 122 -7.44 -3.96 33.85
N LEU A 123 -6.63 -3.15 34.53
CA LEU A 123 -5.21 -3.42 34.71
C LEU A 123 -4.98 -4.65 35.60
N GLU A 124 -5.77 -4.83 36.66
CA GLU A 124 -5.60 -5.99 37.54
C GLU A 124 -5.97 -7.28 36.84
N ASP A 125 -7.02 -7.26 36.01
CA ASP A 125 -7.40 -8.40 35.17
C ASP A 125 -6.35 -8.68 34.11
N PHE A 126 -5.77 -7.66 33.48
CA PHE A 126 -4.66 -7.85 32.56
C PHE A 126 -3.52 -8.63 33.23
N PHE A 127 -3.06 -8.22 34.41
CA PHE A 127 -1.96 -8.90 35.10
C PHE A 127 -2.34 -10.26 35.69
N ASN A 128 -3.48 -10.37 36.38
CA ASN A 128 -3.86 -11.56 37.14
C ASN A 128 -4.68 -12.59 36.34
N LYS A 129 -5.28 -12.20 35.21
CA LYS A 129 -6.03 -13.10 34.32
C LYS A 129 -5.32 -13.26 32.99
N SER A 130 -5.21 -12.19 32.19
CA SER A 130 -4.70 -12.29 30.81
C SER A 130 -3.26 -12.76 30.74
N LEU A 131 -2.35 -12.10 31.46
CA LEU A 131 -0.94 -12.53 31.56
C LEU A 131 -0.77 -13.86 32.32
N CYS A 132 -1.81 -14.43 32.90
CA CYS A 132 -1.77 -15.76 33.52
C CYS A 132 -2.40 -16.85 32.64
N ASP A 133 -2.98 -16.48 31.50
CA ASP A 133 -3.57 -17.39 30.53
C ASP A 133 -2.55 -17.70 29.43
N ALA A 134 -2.33 -19.00 29.17
CA ALA A 134 -1.29 -19.43 28.25
C ALA A 134 -1.57 -19.06 26.80
N ALA A 135 -2.84 -19.14 26.36
CA ALA A 135 -3.23 -18.83 24.99
C ALA A 135 -3.09 -17.33 24.71
N PHE A 136 -3.54 -16.48 25.65
CA PHE A 136 -3.33 -15.05 25.57
C PHE A 136 -1.84 -14.66 25.57
N CYS A 137 -1.05 -15.29 26.44
CA CYS A 137 0.39 -15.03 26.47
C CYS A 137 1.07 -15.40 25.16
N ASP A 138 0.68 -16.51 24.53
CA ASP A 138 1.25 -16.95 23.26
C ASP A 138 0.82 -16.05 22.09
N SER A 139 -0.40 -15.51 22.11
CA SER A 139 -0.82 -14.54 21.09
C SER A 139 -0.07 -13.21 21.21
N LEU A 140 0.21 -12.75 22.43
CA LEU A 140 0.94 -11.50 22.68
C LEU A 140 2.47 -11.66 22.49
N ILE A 141 3.01 -12.81 22.89
CA ILE A 141 4.44 -13.13 22.84
C ILE A 141 4.58 -14.58 22.37
N PRO A 142 4.68 -14.82 21.04
CA PRO A 142 4.72 -16.18 20.49
C PRO A 142 5.86 -17.00 21.10
N SER A 143 5.50 -18.04 21.85
CA SER A 143 6.43 -18.78 22.71
C SER A 143 7.47 -19.55 21.90
N ALA A 144 7.08 -20.08 20.74
CA ALA A 144 7.98 -20.75 19.79
C ALA A 144 9.06 -19.80 19.26
N LEU A 145 8.65 -18.59 18.87
CA LEU A 145 9.55 -17.55 18.37
C LEU A 145 10.49 -17.05 19.47
N LEU A 146 9.97 -16.81 20.67
CA LEU A 146 10.79 -16.42 21.82
C LEU A 146 11.81 -17.51 22.19
N ALA A 147 11.41 -18.79 22.15
CA ALA A 147 12.31 -19.90 22.40
C ALA A 147 13.44 -19.96 21.34
N ALA A 148 13.12 -19.73 20.08
CA ALA A 148 14.09 -19.71 18.99
C ALA A 148 15.07 -18.52 19.13
N ALA A 149 14.55 -17.30 19.33
CA ALA A 149 15.35 -16.10 19.57
C ALA A 149 16.32 -16.25 20.74
N ARG A 150 15.85 -16.83 21.85
CA ARG A 150 16.69 -17.12 23.03
C ARG A 150 17.76 -18.16 22.75
N LYS A 151 17.47 -19.15 21.92
CA LYS A 151 18.45 -20.17 21.50
C LYS A 151 19.55 -19.56 20.64
N GLU A 152 19.21 -18.61 19.78
CA GLU A 152 20.12 -17.96 18.84
C GLU A 152 20.99 -16.88 19.51
N CYS A 153 20.37 -15.98 20.29
CA CYS A 153 21.07 -14.79 20.82
C CYS A 153 21.26 -14.76 22.34
N GLY A 154 20.77 -15.77 23.06
CA GLY A 154 20.74 -15.77 24.52
C GLY A 154 19.68 -14.81 25.09
N PRO A 155 19.56 -14.69 26.44
CA PRO A 155 18.53 -13.87 27.08
C PRO A 155 18.79 -12.35 26.95
N LEU A 156 17.71 -11.58 26.87
CA LEU A 156 17.74 -10.10 26.90
C LEU A 156 18.31 -9.52 28.21
N ALA A 157 19.15 -8.50 28.08
CA ALA A 157 19.52 -7.56 29.14
C ALA A 157 18.49 -6.42 29.27
N ALA A 158 18.62 -5.59 30.30
CA ALA A 158 17.69 -4.47 30.50
C ALA A 158 17.77 -3.49 29.32
N GLY A 159 16.62 -3.13 28.76
CA GLY A 159 16.54 -2.24 27.59
C GLY A 159 16.79 -2.92 26.25
N GLU A 160 17.11 -4.22 26.21
CA GLU A 160 17.25 -4.97 24.96
C GLU A 160 15.92 -5.58 24.53
N VAL A 161 15.74 -5.72 23.21
CA VAL A 161 14.70 -6.53 22.55
C VAL A 161 15.30 -7.39 21.45
N TYR A 162 14.57 -8.42 21.03
CA TYR A 162 14.88 -9.20 19.84
C TYR A 162 14.30 -8.50 18.61
N GLU A 163 15.16 -8.19 17.65
CA GLU A 163 14.77 -7.76 16.32
C GLU A 163 14.84 -8.96 15.36
N ILE A 164 13.74 -9.19 14.64
CA ILE A 164 13.63 -10.24 13.63
C ILE A 164 13.77 -9.60 12.26
N ASP A 165 14.63 -10.18 11.42
CA ASP A 165 14.72 -9.81 10.01
C ASP A 165 13.46 -10.26 9.27
N GLN A 166 12.54 -9.32 9.03
CA GLN A 166 11.22 -9.60 8.43
C GLN A 166 11.34 -10.16 7.00
N LEU A 167 12.38 -9.79 6.25
CA LEU A 167 12.57 -10.28 4.89
C LEU A 167 12.97 -11.75 4.92
N LEU A 168 13.92 -12.13 5.77
CA LEU A 168 14.29 -13.55 5.93
C LEU A 168 13.16 -14.35 6.57
N PHE A 169 12.44 -13.77 7.52
CA PHE A 169 11.32 -14.44 8.21
C PHE A 169 10.19 -14.81 7.24
N SER A 170 9.87 -13.93 6.28
CA SER A 170 8.89 -14.24 5.22
C SER A 170 9.36 -15.35 4.27
N MET A 171 10.67 -15.56 4.14
CA MET A 171 11.29 -16.68 3.41
C MET A 171 11.49 -17.93 4.29
N GLN A 172 10.81 -18.01 5.45
CA GLN A 172 10.93 -19.10 6.43
C GLN A 172 12.33 -19.28 7.02
N MET A 173 13.17 -18.26 6.96
CA MET A 173 14.49 -18.22 7.59
C MET A 173 14.47 -17.31 8.80
N LEU A 174 14.77 -17.85 9.98
CA LEU A 174 14.86 -17.03 11.19
C LEU A 174 16.26 -16.43 11.30
N ARG A 175 16.33 -15.09 11.39
CA ARG A 175 17.51 -14.36 11.82
C ARG A 175 17.11 -13.37 12.89
N VAL A 176 17.76 -13.48 14.05
CA VAL A 176 17.44 -12.65 15.21
C VAL A 176 18.69 -11.89 15.67
N ASN A 177 18.51 -10.63 16.06
CA ASN A 177 19.54 -9.84 16.72
C ASN A 177 19.00 -9.31 18.06
N LYS A 178 19.89 -9.10 19.03
CA LYS A 178 19.56 -8.26 20.20
C LYS A 178 19.92 -6.83 19.89
N VAL A 179 18.99 -5.93 20.11
CA VAL A 179 19.17 -4.50 19.86
C VAL A 179 18.70 -3.70 21.06
N ASP A 180 19.22 -2.48 21.20
CA ASP A 180 18.64 -1.51 22.12
C ASP A 180 17.22 -1.13 21.66
N ALA A 181 16.27 -1.19 22.58
CA ALA A 181 14.87 -1.02 22.25
C ALA A 181 14.53 0.43 21.86
N LEU A 182 15.18 1.43 22.47
CA LEU A 182 14.96 2.83 22.09
C LEU A 182 15.52 3.12 20.69
N ALA A 183 16.69 2.57 20.37
CA ALA A 183 17.28 2.65 19.04
C ALA A 183 16.40 1.96 17.99
N LEU A 184 15.81 0.81 18.31
CA LEU A 184 14.84 0.14 17.44
C LEU A 184 13.64 1.05 17.16
N HIS A 185 12.96 1.55 18.20
CA HIS A 185 11.79 2.41 18.02
C HIS A 185 12.13 3.69 17.27
N THR A 186 13.31 4.28 17.50
CA THR A 186 13.77 5.47 16.77
C THR A 186 13.93 5.16 15.29
N ARG A 187 14.66 4.11 14.93
CA ARG A 187 14.88 3.70 13.53
C ARG A 187 13.57 3.36 12.82
N VAL A 188 12.68 2.60 13.47
CA VAL A 188 11.40 2.22 12.87
C VAL A 188 10.51 3.45 12.70
N ARG A 189 10.54 4.40 13.64
CA ARG A 189 9.78 5.63 13.52
C ARG A 189 10.36 6.57 12.46
N ASP A 190 11.68 6.68 12.35
CA ASP A 190 12.35 7.47 11.29
C ASP A 190 12.03 6.93 9.89
N ALA A 191 11.81 5.62 9.73
CA ALA A 191 11.35 5.03 8.48
C ALA A 191 9.86 5.35 8.15
N VAL A 192 9.08 5.73 9.16
CA VAL A 192 7.65 6.11 9.03
C VAL A 192 7.49 7.63 8.88
N ASP A 193 8.25 8.41 9.65
CA ASP A 193 8.25 9.87 9.54
C ASP A 193 8.68 10.28 8.12
N ARG A 194 7.97 11.23 7.51
CA ARG A 194 8.31 11.72 6.17
C ARG A 194 9.74 12.26 6.24
N PRO A 195 10.72 11.73 5.46
CA PRO A 195 11.99 12.43 5.29
C PRO A 195 11.70 13.86 4.87
N ALA A 196 12.47 14.81 5.42
CA ALA A 196 12.36 16.20 4.99
C ALA A 196 12.45 16.25 3.45
N PRO A 197 11.63 17.07 2.77
CA PRO A 197 11.78 17.28 1.34
C PRO A 197 13.23 17.67 1.05
N VAL A 198 13.90 16.88 0.21
CA VAL A 198 15.26 17.16 -0.24
C VAL A 198 15.22 18.01 -1.51
N ALA A 199 14.06 18.12 -2.14
CA ALA A 199 13.78 18.96 -3.30
C ALA A 199 12.44 19.68 -3.16
N ASP A 200 12.25 20.74 -3.95
CA ASP A 200 11.00 21.48 -4.03
C ASP A 200 9.93 20.72 -4.86
N VAL A 201 8.67 21.01 -4.54
CA VAL A 201 7.52 20.56 -5.32
C VAL A 201 7.61 21.17 -6.72
N PRO A 202 7.54 20.37 -7.79
CA PRO A 202 7.56 20.92 -9.15
C PRO A 202 6.36 21.84 -9.40
N THR A 203 6.64 23.02 -9.93
CA THR A 203 5.59 23.95 -10.39
C THR A 203 5.38 23.89 -11.89
N THR A 204 6.45 23.59 -12.63
CA THR A 204 6.48 23.47 -14.09
C THR A 204 6.98 22.10 -14.54
N ASN A 205 6.70 21.74 -15.79
CA ASN A 205 7.24 20.51 -16.38
C ASN A 205 8.78 20.51 -16.37
N ALA A 206 9.44 21.66 -16.52
CA ALA A 206 10.88 21.80 -16.36
C ALA A 206 11.36 21.48 -14.94
N ASP A 207 10.65 21.95 -13.91
CA ASP A 207 10.96 21.67 -12.50
C ASP A 207 10.86 20.17 -12.20
N ALA A 208 9.92 19.48 -12.85
CA ALA A 208 9.68 18.06 -12.65
C ALA A 208 10.85 17.18 -13.11
N LEU A 209 11.60 17.62 -14.13
CA LEU A 209 12.73 16.87 -14.68
C LEU A 209 13.87 16.70 -13.66
N PRO A 210 14.59 15.56 -13.70
CA PRO A 210 15.87 15.40 -13.01
C PRO A 210 16.87 16.50 -13.42
N ALA A 211 17.60 17.04 -12.44
CA ALA A 211 18.49 18.18 -12.67
C ALA A 211 19.56 17.90 -13.73
N GLU A 212 20.13 16.68 -13.78
CA GLU A 212 21.14 16.33 -14.79
C GLU A 212 20.57 16.25 -16.21
N GLN A 213 19.26 16.04 -16.34
CA GLN A 213 18.59 15.88 -17.64
C GLN A 213 17.98 17.18 -18.16
N ARG A 214 17.72 18.16 -17.29
CA ARG A 214 16.99 19.39 -17.66
C ARG A 214 17.59 20.12 -18.87
N SER A 215 18.91 20.30 -18.90
CA SER A 215 19.61 20.97 -20.01
C SER A 215 19.42 20.29 -21.37
N VAL A 216 19.22 18.97 -21.38
CA VAL A 216 18.98 18.19 -22.60
C VAL A 216 17.63 18.55 -23.19
N PHE A 217 16.61 18.82 -22.39
CA PHE A 217 15.24 19.09 -22.86
C PHE A 217 15.02 20.58 -23.14
N GLU A 218 15.62 21.49 -22.36
CA GLU A 218 15.50 22.94 -22.56
C GLU A 218 16.06 23.41 -23.91
N GLY A 219 17.07 22.72 -24.44
CA GLY A 219 17.76 23.11 -25.67
C GLY A 219 17.09 22.69 -26.98
N ILE A 220 16.07 21.81 -26.95
CA ILE A 220 15.57 21.15 -28.18
C ILE A 220 14.55 22.00 -28.93
N PHE A 221 13.67 22.70 -28.22
CA PHE A 221 12.65 23.57 -28.82
C PHE A 221 12.65 24.97 -28.18
N PRO A 222 13.51 25.90 -28.67
CA PRO A 222 13.61 27.24 -28.11
C PRO A 222 12.42 28.15 -28.45
N GLN A 223 11.50 27.71 -29.32
CA GLN A 223 10.26 28.40 -29.63
C GLN A 223 9.07 27.45 -29.52
N PRO A 224 7.89 27.94 -29.08
CA PRO A 224 6.67 27.14 -29.01
C PRO A 224 6.34 26.51 -30.37
N ARG A 225 5.99 25.23 -30.37
CA ARG A 225 5.57 24.53 -31.57
C ARG A 225 4.07 24.74 -31.79
N ALA A 226 3.62 24.69 -33.04
CA ALA A 226 2.19 24.63 -33.31
C ALA A 226 1.59 23.39 -32.63
N SER A 227 0.36 23.51 -32.12
CA SER A 227 -0.37 22.40 -31.49
C SER A 227 -0.41 21.17 -32.40
N ASP A 228 -0.53 21.39 -33.71
CA ASP A 228 -0.75 20.35 -34.72
C ASP A 228 0.55 19.70 -35.23
N ASP A 229 1.71 20.25 -34.85
CA ASP A 229 3.03 19.69 -35.21
C ASP A 229 3.25 18.37 -34.44
N LEU A 230 3.69 17.31 -35.11
CA LEU A 230 4.04 16.06 -34.43
C LEU A 230 5.32 16.21 -33.59
N HIS A 231 6.19 17.16 -33.94
CA HIS A 231 7.42 17.38 -33.20
C HIS A 231 7.14 18.21 -31.94
N GLY A 232 7.79 17.83 -30.84
CA GLY A 232 7.57 18.47 -29.55
C GLY A 232 7.90 17.57 -28.35
N LEU A 233 7.47 18.04 -27.18
CA LEU A 233 7.57 17.34 -25.91
C LEU A 233 6.23 16.70 -25.56
N TYR A 234 6.31 15.49 -25.00
CA TYR A 234 5.17 14.67 -24.65
C TYR A 234 5.37 14.11 -23.24
N LEU A 235 4.45 14.41 -22.33
CA LEU A 235 4.50 13.99 -20.94
C LEU A 235 3.44 12.92 -20.67
N SER A 236 3.85 11.86 -19.99
CA SER A 236 2.95 10.91 -19.35
C SER A 236 3.31 10.84 -17.86
N SER A 237 2.30 10.86 -17.00
CA SER A 237 2.46 10.85 -15.55
C SER A 237 1.46 9.87 -14.95
N TYR A 238 1.93 8.92 -14.13
CA TYR A 238 1.08 7.98 -13.43
C TYR A 238 1.59 7.79 -12.00
N ILE A 239 0.79 8.26 -11.03
CA ILE A 239 1.13 8.29 -9.62
C ILE A 239 2.45 9.06 -9.40
N ASP A 240 3.54 8.39 -9.08
CA ASP A 240 4.87 8.95 -8.82
C ASP A 240 5.86 8.72 -9.97
N TRP A 241 5.43 8.00 -11.02
CA TRP A 241 6.22 7.75 -12.22
C TRP A 241 5.88 8.72 -13.33
N HIS A 242 6.91 9.19 -14.01
CA HIS A 242 6.82 10.17 -15.08
C HIS A 242 7.68 9.77 -16.26
N ARG A 243 7.20 10.12 -17.45
CA ARG A 243 7.87 9.86 -18.72
C ARG A 243 7.79 11.07 -19.63
N MET A 244 8.92 11.49 -20.17
CA MET A 244 9.01 12.60 -21.12
C MET A 244 9.59 12.07 -22.42
N LEU A 245 8.81 12.17 -23.49
CA LEU A 245 9.22 11.84 -24.84
C LEU A 245 9.41 13.13 -25.64
N VAL A 246 10.52 13.20 -26.36
CA VAL A 246 10.79 14.24 -27.35
C VAL A 246 10.85 13.58 -28.72
N LEU A 247 10.15 14.17 -29.68
CA LEU A 247 10.23 13.80 -31.10
C LEU A 247 10.83 14.95 -31.89
N GLU A 248 12.07 14.78 -32.35
CA GLU A 248 12.84 15.80 -33.07
C GLU A 248 12.53 15.77 -34.59
N PRO A 249 12.62 16.91 -35.31
CA PRO A 249 12.33 16.97 -36.76
C PRO A 249 13.24 16.13 -37.65
N ASP A 250 14.44 15.78 -37.17
CA ASP A 250 15.42 14.96 -37.89
C ASP A 250 15.18 13.44 -37.74
N GLY A 251 14.08 13.06 -37.10
CA GLY A 251 13.69 11.68 -36.86
C GLY A 251 14.37 11.05 -35.64
N GLN A 252 15.00 11.84 -34.77
CA GLN A 252 15.51 11.37 -33.48
C GLN A 252 14.45 11.49 -32.38
N TYR A 253 14.48 10.57 -31.41
CA TYR A 253 13.70 10.71 -30.19
C TYR A 253 14.59 10.66 -28.95
N ARG A 254 14.07 11.21 -27.86
CA ARG A 254 14.60 11.02 -26.51
C ARG A 254 13.45 10.66 -25.58
N LEU A 255 13.58 9.58 -24.84
CA LEU A 255 12.59 9.11 -23.89
C LEU A 255 13.24 9.01 -22.51
N LEU A 256 12.71 9.76 -21.55
CA LEU A 256 13.17 9.80 -20.18
C LEU A 256 12.09 9.21 -19.27
N PHE A 257 12.49 8.30 -18.39
CA PHE A 257 11.71 7.79 -17.27
C PHE A 257 12.32 8.30 -15.98
N TRP A 258 11.48 8.73 -15.04
CA TRP A 258 11.92 9.03 -13.69
C TRP A 258 10.77 8.90 -12.72
N LYS A 259 11.12 8.85 -11.44
CA LYS A 259 10.20 8.87 -10.33
C LYS A 259 10.35 10.18 -9.55
N ILE A 260 9.26 10.79 -9.12
CA ILE A 260 9.29 11.84 -8.09
C ILE A 260 8.84 11.19 -6.78
N ASP A 261 9.79 10.95 -5.87
CA ASP A 261 9.48 10.32 -4.60
C ASP A 261 8.47 11.15 -3.81
N HIS A 262 7.31 10.57 -3.49
CA HIS A 262 6.21 11.27 -2.82
C HIS A 262 6.56 11.83 -1.43
N ARG A 263 7.69 11.40 -0.84
CA ARG A 263 8.13 11.84 0.50
C ARG A 263 9.20 12.92 0.42
N SER A 264 10.32 12.62 -0.24
CA SER A 264 11.49 13.50 -0.34
C SER A 264 11.42 14.47 -1.52
N LEU A 265 10.50 14.25 -2.46
CA LEU A 265 10.40 14.93 -3.75
C LEU A 265 11.65 14.77 -4.63
N ALA A 266 12.56 13.88 -4.26
CA ALA A 266 13.74 13.57 -5.06
C ALA A 266 13.33 12.97 -6.40
N ARG A 267 14.04 13.36 -7.46
CA ARG A 267 13.91 12.74 -8.78
C ARG A 267 14.86 11.53 -8.80
N CYS A 268 14.30 10.34 -8.75
CA CYS A 268 15.06 9.08 -8.66
C CYS A 268 14.69 8.11 -9.78
N ASP A 269 15.34 6.95 -9.79
CA ASP A 269 15.09 5.85 -10.74
C ASP A 269 15.12 6.29 -12.21
N VAL A 270 16.04 7.21 -12.51
CA VAL A 270 16.17 7.88 -13.81
C VAL A 270 16.72 6.90 -14.86
N ARG A 271 15.98 6.74 -15.97
CA ARG A 271 16.41 5.96 -17.14
C ARG A 271 16.14 6.75 -18.40
N ALA A 272 17.12 6.81 -19.30
CA ALA A 272 16.99 7.52 -20.56
C ALA A 272 17.26 6.61 -21.76
N TYR A 273 16.54 6.86 -22.86
CA TYR A 273 16.71 6.24 -24.16
C TYR A 273 16.76 7.34 -25.22
N SER A 274 17.50 7.07 -26.29
CA SER A 274 17.56 7.92 -27.47
C SER A 274 17.81 7.06 -28.68
N GLY A 275 17.25 7.45 -29.81
CA GLY A 275 17.38 6.69 -31.04
C GLY A 275 16.56 7.31 -32.15
N ARG A 276 16.22 6.51 -33.16
CA ARG A 276 15.41 6.95 -34.28
C ARG A 276 13.97 6.51 -34.10
N PHE A 277 13.05 7.35 -34.58
CA PHE A 277 11.66 6.94 -34.73
C PHE A 277 11.27 6.91 -36.19
N GLU A 278 10.33 6.03 -36.50
CA GLU A 278 9.70 5.93 -37.81
C GLU A 278 8.22 6.28 -37.70
N VAL A 279 7.69 6.92 -38.74
CA VAL A 279 6.27 7.23 -38.84
C VAL A 279 5.68 6.40 -39.96
N THR A 280 4.64 5.63 -39.63
CA THR A 280 3.89 4.81 -40.59
C THR A 280 2.43 5.22 -40.60
N HIS A 281 1.73 4.93 -41.68
CA HIS A 281 0.30 5.21 -41.81
C HIS A 281 -0.42 3.93 -42.19
N THR A 282 -1.58 3.69 -41.60
CA THR A 282 -2.47 2.62 -42.04
C THR A 282 -3.22 3.04 -43.30
N GLU A 283 -3.85 2.08 -43.98
CA GLU A 283 -4.72 2.37 -45.13
C GLU A 283 -5.90 3.29 -44.76
N MET A 284 -6.35 3.27 -43.51
CA MET A 284 -7.40 4.14 -42.98
C MET A 284 -6.89 5.52 -42.56
N GLY A 285 -5.59 5.80 -42.69
CA GLY A 285 -4.99 7.08 -42.36
C GLY A 285 -4.56 7.25 -40.90
N ASP A 286 -4.63 6.19 -40.08
CA ASP A 286 -4.11 6.24 -38.72
C ASP A 286 -2.58 6.33 -38.74
N GLN A 287 -2.03 7.25 -37.97
CA GLN A 287 -0.58 7.51 -37.93
C GLN A 287 0.06 6.85 -36.71
N TYR A 288 1.04 5.98 -36.94
CA TYR A 288 1.82 5.31 -35.92
C TYR A 288 3.25 5.84 -35.87
N ILE A 289 3.81 5.85 -34.67
CA ILE A 289 5.20 6.16 -34.37
C ILE A 289 5.82 4.92 -33.77
N THR A 290 6.94 4.48 -34.32
CA THR A 290 7.72 3.37 -33.77
C THR A 290 9.08 3.88 -33.31
N LEU A 291 9.34 3.80 -32.01
CA LEU A 291 10.61 4.14 -31.39
C LEU A 291 11.53 2.91 -31.38
N ASP A 292 12.78 3.05 -31.78
CA ASP A 292 13.75 1.95 -31.76
C ASP A 292 14.34 1.67 -30.35
N ILE A 293 13.47 1.49 -29.35
CA ILE A 293 13.87 1.24 -27.95
C ILE A 293 14.67 -0.07 -27.86
N ARG A 294 15.93 0.05 -27.44
CA ARG A 294 16.81 -1.08 -27.16
C ARG A 294 16.97 -1.25 -25.65
N LEU A 295 16.38 -2.33 -25.12
CA LEU A 295 16.52 -2.66 -23.71
C LEU A 295 17.98 -2.97 -23.36
N ARG A 296 18.40 -2.44 -22.22
CA ARG A 296 19.72 -2.58 -21.62
C ARG A 296 19.59 -3.34 -20.29
N ARG A 297 20.71 -3.58 -19.63
CA ARG A 297 20.73 -4.28 -18.33
C ARG A 297 20.01 -3.53 -17.21
N ASP A 298 19.97 -2.21 -17.31
CA ASP A 298 19.29 -1.29 -16.39
C ASP A 298 17.83 -1.02 -16.76
N SER A 299 17.33 -1.60 -17.85
CA SER A 299 15.95 -1.41 -18.31
C SER A 299 14.95 -2.25 -17.52
N SER A 300 13.74 -1.70 -17.34
CA SER A 300 12.57 -2.53 -17.02
C SER A 300 12.06 -3.18 -18.30
N GLY A 301 11.54 -4.41 -18.22
CA GLY A 301 10.88 -5.04 -19.36
C GLY A 301 9.71 -4.20 -19.91
N SER A 302 9.02 -3.48 -19.03
CA SER A 302 7.92 -2.56 -19.37
C SER A 302 8.36 -1.31 -20.12
N ASP A 303 9.66 -0.96 -20.13
CA ASP A 303 10.14 0.23 -20.85
C ASP A 303 9.95 0.07 -22.38
N ALA A 304 9.85 -1.18 -22.88
CA ALA A 304 9.56 -1.46 -24.29
C ALA A 304 8.10 -1.16 -24.68
N ASN A 305 7.19 -0.98 -23.72
CA ASN A 305 5.79 -0.77 -24.02
C ASN A 305 5.52 0.61 -24.68
N ASP A 306 6.47 1.54 -24.58
CA ASP A 306 6.41 2.85 -25.23
C ASP A 306 6.96 2.81 -26.67
N ALA A 307 7.31 1.63 -27.20
CA ALA A 307 7.94 1.49 -28.52
C ALA A 307 6.98 1.76 -29.69
N GLN A 308 5.68 1.54 -29.53
CA GLN A 308 4.69 1.76 -30.59
C GLN A 308 3.56 2.65 -30.08
N LEU A 309 3.45 3.83 -30.70
CA LEU A 309 2.53 4.88 -30.28
C LEU A 309 1.62 5.28 -31.45
N LEU A 310 0.34 5.47 -31.18
CA LEU A 310 -0.67 5.92 -32.11
C LEU A 310 -0.95 7.40 -31.88
N VAL A 311 -0.91 8.19 -32.96
CA VAL A 311 -1.14 9.62 -32.89
C VAL A 311 -2.63 9.92 -32.85
N MET A 312 -3.07 10.71 -31.87
CA MET A 312 -4.44 11.20 -31.75
C MET A 312 -4.46 12.73 -31.66
N ARG A 313 -5.42 13.35 -32.34
CA ARG A 313 -5.65 14.80 -32.30
C ARG A 313 -7.10 15.05 -31.91
N SER A 314 -7.32 15.95 -30.96
CA SER A 314 -8.67 16.41 -30.60
C SER A 314 -8.61 17.89 -30.26
N GLY A 315 -9.27 18.72 -31.06
CA GLY A 315 -9.15 20.17 -30.96
C GLY A 315 -7.68 20.63 -31.05
N THR A 316 -7.20 21.32 -30.01
CA THR A 316 -5.81 21.78 -29.90
C THR A 316 -4.88 20.79 -29.18
N ASP A 317 -5.43 19.68 -28.68
CA ASP A 317 -4.68 18.69 -27.93
C ASP A 317 -4.15 17.59 -28.86
N MET A 318 -2.93 17.15 -28.57
CA MET A 318 -2.30 16.01 -29.22
C MET A 318 -1.86 14.99 -28.18
N PHE A 319 -2.15 13.73 -28.47
CA PHE A 319 -1.77 12.60 -27.64
C PHE A 319 -1.01 11.55 -28.46
N LEU A 320 -0.14 10.82 -27.78
CA LEU A 320 0.51 9.62 -28.28
C LEU A 320 0.02 8.45 -27.43
N LEU A 321 -0.80 7.58 -28.00
CA LEU A 321 -1.46 6.48 -27.30
C LEU A 321 -0.62 5.22 -27.44
N ARG A 322 -0.39 4.49 -26.36
CA ARG A 322 0.28 3.19 -26.42
C ARG A 322 -0.59 2.18 -27.17
N SER A 323 -0.04 1.56 -28.20
CA SER A 323 -0.81 0.68 -29.09
C SER A 323 -1.26 -0.61 -28.40
N ASP A 324 -0.48 -1.11 -27.43
CA ASP A 324 -0.78 -2.29 -26.64
C ASP A 324 -1.92 -2.07 -25.63
N GLU A 325 -2.27 -0.81 -25.33
CA GLU A 325 -3.29 -0.44 -24.34
C GLU A 325 -4.62 -0.02 -24.98
N LEU A 326 -4.75 -0.02 -26.31
CA LEU A 326 -5.94 0.50 -27.01
C LEU A 326 -7.26 -0.19 -26.58
N ALA A 327 -7.20 -1.49 -26.30
CA ALA A 327 -8.35 -2.24 -25.81
C ALA A 327 -8.76 -1.80 -24.39
N ASP A 328 -7.79 -1.52 -23.52
CA ASP A 328 -8.03 -0.98 -22.17
C ASP A 328 -8.56 0.44 -22.20
N MET A 329 -8.03 1.26 -23.10
CA MET A 329 -8.54 2.60 -23.35
C MET A 329 -10.01 2.57 -23.80
N ALA A 330 -10.36 1.71 -24.77
CA ALA A 330 -11.74 1.56 -25.24
C ALA A 330 -12.70 1.15 -24.10
N THR A 331 -12.26 0.21 -23.26
CA THR A 331 -13.01 -0.20 -22.06
C THR A 331 -13.21 0.96 -21.07
N ALA A 332 -12.17 1.77 -20.84
CA ALA A 332 -12.27 2.93 -19.95
C ALA A 332 -13.20 4.03 -20.50
N MET A 333 -13.22 4.23 -21.82
CA MET A 333 -14.13 5.15 -22.49
C MET A 333 -15.59 4.72 -22.35
N ASP A 334 -15.86 3.42 -22.40
CA ASP A 334 -17.21 2.88 -22.22
C ASP A 334 -17.69 3.03 -20.78
N GLY A 335 -16.88 2.59 -19.80
CA GLY A 335 -17.27 2.53 -18.39
C GLY A 335 -17.12 3.83 -17.60
N SER A 336 -15.99 4.51 -17.73
CA SER A 336 -15.64 5.69 -16.91
C SER A 336 -15.68 7.00 -17.70
N LYS A 337 -15.92 6.95 -19.01
CA LYS A 337 -15.89 8.10 -19.94
C LYS A 337 -14.54 8.82 -19.92
N THR A 338 -13.47 8.09 -19.66
CA THR A 338 -12.08 8.54 -19.63
C THR A 338 -11.28 7.94 -20.77
N LEU A 339 -10.16 8.57 -21.15
CA LEU A 339 -9.21 8.07 -22.14
C LEU A 339 -8.50 6.77 -21.68
N GLY A 340 -8.61 6.41 -20.40
CA GLY A 340 -7.88 5.31 -19.78
C GLY A 340 -6.80 5.84 -18.84
N ARG A 341 -6.07 4.95 -18.14
CA ARG A 341 -5.05 5.37 -17.19
C ARG A 341 -4.04 6.31 -17.86
N SER A 342 -3.55 7.28 -17.12
CA SER A 342 -2.61 8.28 -17.64
C SER A 342 -1.26 7.70 -18.09
N GLU A 343 -0.94 6.45 -17.72
CA GLU A 343 0.19 5.69 -18.26
C GLU A 343 -0.04 5.11 -19.68
N TYR A 344 -1.27 5.16 -20.20
CA TYR A 344 -1.59 4.64 -21.54
C TYR A 344 -1.32 5.65 -22.64
N TYR A 345 -1.07 6.91 -22.30
CA TYR A 345 -0.84 7.96 -23.28
C TYR A 345 0.18 8.98 -22.80
N PHE A 346 0.79 9.65 -23.76
CA PHE A 346 1.49 10.91 -23.53
C PHE A 346 0.63 12.06 -24.06
N ARG A 347 0.65 13.20 -23.37
CA ARG A 347 0.05 14.45 -23.83
C ARG A 347 1.14 15.40 -24.29
N LYS A 348 0.91 16.10 -25.39
CA LYS A 348 1.82 17.17 -25.82
C LYS A 348 1.85 18.30 -24.78
N VAL A 349 3.04 18.76 -24.43
CA VAL A 349 3.28 19.78 -23.41
C VAL A 349 4.40 20.72 -23.82
N GLU A 350 4.50 21.86 -23.13
CA GLU A 350 5.68 22.70 -23.10
C GLU A 350 6.37 22.59 -21.72
N LEU A 351 7.68 22.87 -21.66
CA LEU A 351 8.42 22.84 -20.40
C LEU A 351 7.95 23.90 -19.39
N THR A 352 7.42 25.02 -19.89
CA THR A 352 6.88 26.12 -19.10
C THR A 352 5.46 25.88 -18.60
N ASP A 353 4.78 24.85 -19.10
CA ASP A 353 3.43 24.52 -18.63
C ASP A 353 3.47 24.12 -17.16
N ALA A 354 2.37 24.39 -16.46
CA ALA A 354 2.18 23.96 -15.09
C ALA A 354 2.27 22.43 -15.00
N PHE A 355 3.04 21.93 -14.03
CA PHE A 355 3.10 20.50 -13.74
C PHE A 355 1.89 20.09 -12.91
N VAL A 356 0.85 19.63 -13.61
CA VAL A 356 -0.41 19.22 -12.98
C VAL A 356 -0.46 17.69 -12.85
N PRO A 357 -0.75 17.14 -11.67
CA PRO A 357 -0.98 15.70 -11.51
C PRO A 357 -2.08 15.21 -12.46
N GLU A 358 -1.79 14.13 -13.18
CA GLU A 358 -2.81 13.46 -13.99
C GLU A 358 -3.76 12.64 -13.09
N PRO A 359 -5.08 12.65 -13.34
CA PRO A 359 -6.00 11.75 -12.65
C PRO A 359 -5.59 10.29 -12.90
N SER A 360 -5.73 9.42 -11.90
CA SER A 360 -5.34 8.00 -12.03
C SER A 360 -6.13 7.25 -13.11
N GLY A 361 -7.41 7.57 -13.26
CA GLY A 361 -8.27 7.10 -14.36
C GLY A 361 -8.05 7.82 -15.69
N GLY A 362 -7.09 8.74 -15.73
CA GLY A 362 -6.79 9.63 -16.85
C GLY A 362 -7.83 10.72 -17.09
N ARG A 363 -7.65 11.43 -18.20
CA ARG A 363 -8.49 12.55 -18.61
C ARG A 363 -9.80 12.06 -19.22
N ALA A 364 -10.77 12.98 -19.34
CA ALA A 364 -12.00 12.72 -20.07
C ALA A 364 -11.70 12.22 -21.49
N ALA A 365 -12.48 11.26 -21.98
CA ALA A 365 -12.35 10.77 -23.33
C ALA A 365 -12.68 11.88 -24.35
N PRO A 366 -11.87 12.06 -25.41
CA PRO A 366 -12.23 12.92 -26.52
C PRO A 366 -13.51 12.45 -27.24
N PRO A 367 -14.12 13.31 -28.07
CA PRO A 367 -15.22 12.90 -28.94
C PRO A 367 -14.83 11.70 -29.81
N LEU A 368 -15.77 10.76 -30.02
CA LEU A 368 -15.53 9.55 -30.82
C LEU A 368 -14.97 9.85 -32.22
N ALA A 369 -15.43 10.94 -32.84
CA ALA A 369 -15.00 11.37 -34.17
C ALA A 369 -13.53 11.83 -34.23
N ASP A 370 -12.95 12.20 -33.10
CA ASP A 370 -11.55 12.65 -32.98
C ASP A 370 -10.59 11.48 -32.70
N LEU A 371 -11.13 10.30 -32.34
CA LEU A 371 -10.31 9.13 -32.08
C LEU A 371 -9.72 8.57 -33.39
N PRO A 372 -8.52 7.96 -33.36
CA PRO A 372 -8.02 7.21 -34.51
C PRO A 372 -8.96 6.06 -34.87
N HIS A 373 -9.03 5.67 -36.14
CA HIS A 373 -9.99 4.69 -36.65
C HIS A 373 -9.87 3.34 -35.94
N VAL A 374 -8.64 2.87 -35.70
CA VAL A 374 -8.41 1.62 -34.93
C VAL A 374 -9.03 1.69 -33.53
N LEU A 375 -8.99 2.83 -32.85
CA LEU A 375 -9.57 2.98 -31.52
C LEU A 375 -11.10 3.15 -31.61
N GLN A 376 -11.61 3.85 -32.63
CA GLN A 376 -13.04 3.90 -32.91
C GLN A 376 -13.62 2.49 -33.12
N GLN A 377 -12.92 1.61 -33.84
CA GLN A 377 -13.32 0.22 -34.04
C GLN A 377 -13.38 -0.55 -32.72
N GLN A 378 -12.41 -0.34 -31.82
CA GLN A 378 -12.42 -0.98 -30.49
C GLN A 378 -13.56 -0.49 -29.61
N VAL A 379 -13.84 0.82 -29.59
CA VAL A 379 -14.96 1.40 -28.83
C VAL A 379 -16.32 0.91 -29.35
N ASN A 380 -16.43 0.75 -30.67
CA ASN A 380 -17.64 0.29 -31.34
C ASN A 380 -17.73 -1.25 -31.46
N ALA A 381 -16.74 -1.99 -30.97
CA ALA A 381 -16.72 -3.44 -31.06
C ALA A 381 -17.95 -4.05 -30.35
N GLU A 382 -18.45 -5.17 -30.87
CA GLU A 382 -19.54 -5.88 -30.21
C GLU A 382 -19.15 -6.29 -28.80
N ALA A 383 -20.13 -6.26 -27.90
CA ALA A 383 -19.92 -6.68 -26.52
C ALA A 383 -19.56 -8.18 -26.49
N ILE A 384 -18.51 -8.53 -25.75
CA ILE A 384 -18.23 -9.93 -25.48
C ILE A 384 -19.20 -10.38 -24.40
N ILE A 385 -19.97 -11.42 -24.70
CA ILE A 385 -20.93 -12.03 -23.78
C ILE A 385 -20.38 -13.38 -23.37
N ALA A 386 -20.16 -13.56 -22.07
CA ALA A 386 -19.67 -14.79 -21.47
C ALA A 386 -20.64 -15.28 -20.40
N THR A 387 -20.72 -16.60 -20.23
CA THR A 387 -21.56 -17.27 -19.24
C THR A 387 -20.67 -17.93 -18.19
N ILE A 388 -21.04 -17.77 -16.92
CA ILE A 388 -20.38 -18.49 -15.83
C ILE A 388 -20.72 -19.98 -15.93
N THR A 389 -19.71 -20.83 -16.13
CA THR A 389 -19.86 -22.30 -16.21
C THR A 389 -19.51 -22.99 -14.89
N HIS A 390 -18.69 -22.35 -14.07
CA HIS A 390 -18.30 -22.84 -12.76
C HIS A 390 -18.07 -21.66 -11.79
N VAL A 391 -18.41 -21.86 -10.52
CA VAL A 391 -18.12 -20.94 -9.42
C VAL A 391 -17.35 -21.74 -8.38
N ASP A 392 -16.15 -21.27 -8.05
CA ASP A 392 -15.30 -21.88 -7.03
C ASP A 392 -15.96 -21.82 -5.64
N GLU A 393 -15.45 -22.64 -4.72
CA GLU A 393 -15.83 -22.52 -3.30
C GLU A 393 -15.36 -21.17 -2.73
N ILE A 394 -16.26 -20.51 -2.01
CA ILE A 394 -15.94 -19.26 -1.32
C ILE A 394 -15.10 -19.58 -0.08
N ASP A 395 -13.94 -18.93 0.02
CA ASP A 395 -13.09 -18.94 1.20
C ASP A 395 -13.56 -17.86 2.20
N PRO A 396 -14.20 -18.21 3.32
CA PRO A 396 -14.67 -17.24 4.30
C PRO A 396 -13.53 -16.52 5.03
N ASP A 397 -12.33 -17.11 5.08
CA ASP A 397 -11.17 -16.53 5.75
C ASP A 397 -10.53 -15.41 4.90
N ALA A 398 -10.91 -15.31 3.62
CA ALA A 398 -10.49 -14.26 2.69
C ALA A 398 -11.50 -13.10 2.58
N GLU A 399 -12.62 -13.15 3.32
CA GLU A 399 -13.63 -12.08 3.33
C GLU A 399 -13.24 -10.92 4.25
N ASP A 400 -13.60 -9.69 3.84
CA ASP A 400 -13.44 -8.48 4.63
C ASP A 400 -14.82 -7.82 4.80
N ASP A 401 -15.32 -7.75 6.04
CA ASP A 401 -16.66 -7.25 6.38
C ASP A 401 -17.80 -7.83 5.52
N GLY A 402 -17.72 -9.14 5.22
CA GLY A 402 -18.70 -9.87 4.41
C GLY A 402 -18.67 -9.52 2.91
N ALA A 403 -17.67 -8.76 2.47
CA ALA A 403 -17.34 -8.55 1.07
C ALA A 403 -16.23 -9.53 0.65
N GLY A 404 -16.33 -10.06 -0.56
CA GLY A 404 -15.30 -10.97 -1.08
C GLY A 404 -15.26 -11.00 -2.60
N THR A 405 -14.30 -11.75 -3.12
CA THR A 405 -14.19 -12.05 -4.56
C THR A 405 -14.10 -13.56 -4.71
N VAL A 406 -14.95 -14.14 -5.56
CA VAL A 406 -14.93 -15.57 -5.88
C VAL A 406 -14.50 -15.76 -7.34
N MET A 407 -13.68 -16.77 -7.59
CA MET A 407 -13.26 -17.12 -8.93
C MET A 407 -14.37 -17.87 -9.66
N CYS A 408 -14.63 -17.48 -10.90
CA CYS A 408 -15.63 -18.04 -11.78
C CYS A 408 -15.00 -18.42 -13.11
N THR A 409 -15.26 -19.62 -13.61
CA THR A 409 -14.85 -20.03 -14.97
C THR A 409 -15.90 -19.57 -15.97
N LEU A 410 -15.45 -19.03 -17.10
CA LEU A 410 -16.29 -18.55 -18.18
C LEU A 410 -16.29 -19.55 -19.35
N ASP A 411 -17.37 -19.56 -20.13
CA ASP A 411 -17.49 -20.35 -21.38
C ASP A 411 -16.69 -19.79 -22.56
N ARG A 412 -16.05 -18.62 -22.39
CA ARG A 412 -15.20 -17.95 -23.37
C ARG A 412 -13.77 -17.91 -22.88
N GLY A 413 -12.84 -17.98 -23.82
CA GLY A 413 -11.41 -17.85 -23.56
C GLY A 413 -10.78 -16.65 -24.24
N GLN A 414 -9.45 -16.67 -24.29
CA GLN A 414 -8.65 -15.66 -25.00
C GLN A 414 -8.99 -15.60 -26.49
N ASP A 415 -9.21 -16.76 -27.11
CA ASP A 415 -9.47 -16.86 -28.56
C ASP A 415 -10.85 -16.31 -28.94
N ASP A 416 -11.75 -16.17 -27.96
CA ASP A 416 -13.04 -15.50 -28.08
C ASP A 416 -12.99 -14.00 -27.73
N GLY A 417 -11.79 -13.46 -27.46
CA GLY A 417 -11.56 -12.03 -27.25
C GLY A 417 -11.49 -11.59 -25.78
N LEU A 418 -11.64 -12.49 -24.81
CA LEU A 418 -11.35 -12.13 -23.41
C LEU A 418 -9.85 -11.82 -23.25
N ARG A 419 -9.53 -10.90 -22.34
CA ARG A 419 -8.14 -10.50 -22.07
C ARG A 419 -7.93 -10.29 -20.57
N MET A 420 -6.68 -10.40 -20.15
CA MET A 420 -6.28 -10.19 -18.76
C MET A 420 -6.74 -8.82 -18.28
N ASN A 421 -7.23 -8.74 -17.04
CA ASN A 421 -7.78 -7.53 -16.43
C ASN A 421 -8.99 -6.92 -17.16
N MET A 422 -9.61 -7.63 -18.10
CA MET A 422 -10.86 -7.15 -18.71
C MET A 422 -11.97 -7.11 -17.66
N PRO A 423 -12.57 -5.94 -17.40
CA PRO A 423 -13.71 -5.84 -16.51
C PRO A 423 -14.95 -6.44 -17.19
N LEU A 424 -15.75 -7.12 -16.37
CA LEU A 424 -16.99 -7.77 -16.78
C LEU A 424 -18.09 -7.41 -15.77
N ARG A 425 -19.31 -7.19 -16.27
CA ARG A 425 -20.49 -6.97 -15.44
C ARG A 425 -21.67 -7.80 -15.89
N SER A 426 -22.61 -8.08 -15.01
CA SER A 426 -23.91 -8.59 -15.46
C SER A 426 -24.66 -7.51 -16.26
N PRO A 427 -25.34 -7.85 -17.37
CA PRO A 427 -26.19 -6.92 -18.08
C PRO A 427 -27.26 -6.31 -17.15
N PRO A 428 -27.58 -5.01 -17.26
CA PRO A 428 -28.51 -4.37 -16.33
C PRO A 428 -29.90 -5.03 -16.31
N ALA A 429 -30.33 -5.61 -17.44
CA ALA A 429 -31.60 -6.33 -17.56
C ALA A 429 -31.71 -7.61 -16.69
N THR A 430 -30.60 -8.17 -16.22
CA THR A 430 -30.63 -9.40 -15.39
C THR A 430 -30.90 -9.12 -13.91
N GLY A 431 -30.73 -7.88 -13.45
CA GLY A 431 -30.89 -7.50 -12.03
C GLY A 431 -29.86 -8.11 -11.07
N ARG A 432 -28.80 -8.77 -11.58
CA ARG A 432 -27.80 -9.48 -10.76
C ARG A 432 -26.72 -8.56 -10.17
N ALA A 433 -26.45 -7.43 -10.81
CA ALA A 433 -25.44 -6.44 -10.42
C ALA A 433 -24.02 -7.01 -10.17
N LEU A 434 -23.65 -8.09 -10.86
CA LEU A 434 -22.32 -8.69 -10.76
C LEU A 434 -21.28 -7.78 -11.41
N TYR A 435 -20.08 -7.74 -10.83
CA TYR A 435 -18.94 -7.00 -11.37
C TYR A 435 -17.63 -7.68 -10.99
N GLY A 436 -16.70 -7.76 -11.93
CA GLY A 436 -15.41 -8.41 -11.72
C GLY A 436 -14.44 -8.20 -12.86
N TRP A 437 -13.32 -8.91 -12.82
CA TRP A 437 -12.26 -8.83 -13.84
C TRP A 437 -11.77 -10.22 -14.20
N VAL A 438 -11.30 -10.40 -15.43
CA VAL A 438 -10.56 -11.60 -15.85
C VAL A 438 -9.18 -11.62 -15.17
N TRP A 439 -8.85 -12.71 -14.49
CA TRP A 439 -7.61 -12.88 -13.72
C TRP A 439 -6.75 -14.05 -14.19
N GLU A 440 -7.34 -15.05 -14.82
CA GLU A 440 -6.60 -16.18 -15.38
C GLU A 440 -6.99 -16.37 -16.84
N MET A 441 -5.97 -16.44 -17.69
CA MET A 441 -6.12 -16.54 -19.13
C MET A 441 -5.94 -17.98 -19.57
N ASP A 442 -6.90 -18.45 -20.36
CA ASP A 442 -6.84 -19.73 -21.07
C ASP A 442 -7.43 -19.53 -22.48
N PRO A 443 -6.90 -20.20 -23.53
CA PRO A 443 -7.41 -20.04 -24.89
C PRO A 443 -8.92 -20.28 -25.02
N ALA A 444 -9.49 -21.22 -24.27
CA ALA A 444 -10.89 -21.65 -24.40
C ALA A 444 -11.79 -21.30 -23.21
N ALA A 445 -11.24 -21.11 -22.01
CA ALA A 445 -12.05 -20.82 -20.81
C ALA A 445 -11.30 -19.99 -19.76
N CYS A 446 -11.40 -18.66 -19.86
CA CYS A 446 -10.78 -17.76 -18.89
C CYS A 446 -11.51 -17.81 -17.54
N ARG A 447 -10.83 -17.35 -16.47
CA ARG A 447 -11.43 -17.22 -15.14
C ARG A 447 -11.47 -15.76 -14.71
N ALA A 448 -12.61 -15.37 -14.15
CA ALA A 448 -12.87 -14.03 -13.65
C ALA A 448 -13.14 -14.04 -12.14
N GLY A 449 -12.56 -13.08 -11.45
CA GLY A 449 -12.82 -12.81 -10.04
C GLY A 449 -14.02 -11.89 -9.94
N ILE A 450 -15.14 -12.41 -9.45
CA ILE A 450 -16.41 -11.68 -9.34
C ILE A 450 -16.64 -11.29 -7.88
N ARG A 451 -16.93 -10.01 -7.66
CA ARG A 451 -17.21 -9.48 -6.33
C ARG A 451 -18.59 -9.94 -5.85
N TYR A 452 -18.70 -10.18 -4.56
CA TYR A 452 -19.96 -10.45 -3.88
C TYR A 452 -19.99 -9.75 -2.51
N GLN A 453 -21.20 -9.65 -1.94
CA GLN A 453 -21.45 -9.11 -0.61
C GLN A 453 -22.45 -10.02 0.13
N ARG A 454 -22.26 -10.17 1.45
CA ARG A 454 -23.23 -10.78 2.35
C ARG A 454 -24.23 -9.76 2.88
N GLY A 455 -25.50 -10.17 2.96
CA GLY A 455 -26.55 -9.45 3.64
C GLY A 455 -26.38 -9.46 5.17
N SER A 456 -27.21 -8.70 5.87
CA SER A 456 -27.19 -8.61 7.34
C SER A 456 -27.47 -9.95 8.05
N ASP A 457 -27.99 -10.94 7.34
CA ASP A 457 -28.23 -12.30 7.83
C ASP A 457 -27.05 -13.27 7.58
N GLY A 458 -25.93 -12.76 7.03
CA GLY A 458 -24.73 -13.53 6.70
C GLY A 458 -24.83 -14.36 5.42
N LYS A 459 -25.94 -14.31 4.69
CA LYS A 459 -26.09 -14.99 3.40
C LYS A 459 -25.61 -14.11 2.25
N LEU A 460 -25.22 -14.74 1.15
CA LEU A 460 -24.92 -14.04 -0.09
C LEU A 460 -26.22 -13.47 -0.66
N ASP A 461 -26.41 -12.15 -0.58
CA ASP A 461 -27.59 -11.51 -1.15
C ASP A 461 -27.55 -11.54 -2.68
N HIS A 462 -26.35 -11.46 -3.29
CA HIS A 462 -26.15 -11.38 -4.75
C HIS A 462 -24.81 -11.98 -5.26
N GLY A 463 -24.45 -13.20 -4.83
CA GLY A 463 -23.25 -13.89 -5.33
C GLY A 463 -23.43 -14.48 -6.74
N PRO A 464 -22.34 -14.69 -7.51
CA PRO A 464 -22.42 -15.30 -8.85
C PRO A 464 -22.90 -16.76 -8.77
N VAL A 465 -23.63 -17.21 -9.79
CA VAL A 465 -24.06 -18.60 -9.96
C VAL A 465 -23.77 -19.08 -11.39
N VAL A 466 -23.70 -20.40 -11.55
CA VAL A 466 -23.62 -21.02 -12.89
C VAL A 466 -24.83 -20.61 -13.73
N GLY A 467 -24.57 -20.20 -14.97
CA GLY A 467 -25.56 -19.68 -15.91
C GLY A 467 -25.71 -18.16 -15.90
N ASP A 468 -25.09 -17.44 -14.96
CA ASP A 468 -25.05 -15.98 -15.00
C ASP A 468 -24.31 -15.49 -16.24
N VAL A 469 -24.86 -14.46 -16.87
CA VAL A 469 -24.29 -13.82 -18.05
C VAL A 469 -23.53 -12.57 -17.64
N LEU A 470 -22.33 -12.43 -18.16
CA LEU A 470 -21.45 -11.28 -18.03
C LEU A 470 -21.17 -10.66 -19.40
N THR A 471 -21.01 -9.34 -19.43
CA THR A 471 -20.69 -8.56 -20.62
C THR A 471 -19.50 -7.65 -20.39
N SER A 472 -18.70 -7.44 -21.43
CA SER A 472 -17.60 -6.46 -21.44
C SER A 472 -18.08 -5.01 -21.58
N ARG A 473 -19.37 -4.77 -21.88
CA ARG A 473 -19.96 -3.43 -21.88
C ARG A 473 -20.22 -2.96 -20.45
N LEU A 474 -19.55 -1.88 -20.09
CA LEU A 474 -19.55 -1.27 -18.77
C LEU A 474 -20.57 -0.15 -18.63
N SER A 475 -20.94 0.55 -19.71
CA SER A 475 -22.10 1.45 -19.67
C SER A 475 -23.40 0.64 -19.58
N GLY A 476 -24.39 1.17 -18.85
CA GLY A 476 -25.70 0.54 -18.71
C GLY A 476 -26.68 0.83 -19.84
N GLU A 477 -26.21 1.42 -20.93
CA GLU A 477 -26.97 1.75 -22.15
C GLU A 477 -26.64 0.77 -23.27
#